data_AF-A0A0N9MGE6-F1
#
_entry.id   AF-A0A0N9MGE6-F1
#
_cell.length_a   1.000
_cell.length_b   1.000
_cell.length_c   1.000
_cell.angle_alpha   90.00
_cell.angle_beta   90.00
_cell.angle_gamma   90.00
#
_symmetry.space_group_name_H-M   'P 1'
#
loop_
_entity.id
_entity.type
_entity.pdbx_description
1 polymer ?
#
loop_
_entity_poly.entity_id
_entity_poly.type
_entity_poly.pdbx_seq_one_letter_code
_entity_poly.pdbx_strand_id
1 'polypeptide(L)'
;ANSTIETCNGCNCFDDGWMDQHRRDHPDQPMLFTENWGWFQPWGQALGIRTPQDLSYSAGEWFAGGGAYLSYYMWHGGNHYGRT
;
A
#
# COMPACT_ATOMS: atom_id res chain seq x y z
N ALA A 1 -17.07 15.13 -7.93
CA ALA A 1 -16.14 14.58 -8.93
C ALA A 1 -16.70 13.21 -9.32
N ASN A 2 -17.08 13.01 -10.59
CA ASN A 2 -17.73 11.77 -11.03
C ASN A 2 -16.76 10.80 -11.72
N SER A 3 -15.46 11.07 -11.58
CA SER A 3 -14.36 10.37 -12.25
C SER A 3 -13.19 10.13 -11.29
N THR A 4 -13.49 10.08 -9.98
CA THR A 4 -12.49 9.79 -8.95
C THR A 4 -12.22 8.29 -8.95
N ILE A 5 -10.95 7.92 -8.89
CA ILE A 5 -10.50 6.53 -8.78
C ILE A 5 -10.22 6.25 -7.31
N GLU A 6 -10.84 5.22 -6.77
CA GLU A 6 -10.58 4.74 -5.42
C GLU A 6 -9.29 3.88 -5.40
N THR A 7 -8.50 3.99 -4.34
CA THR A 7 -7.16 3.40 -4.28
C THR A 7 -6.95 2.68 -2.96
N CYS A 8 -6.05 1.69 -2.96
CA CYS A 8 -5.76 0.90 -1.77
C CYS A 8 -4.55 1.42 -0.99
N ASN A 9 -4.62 1.33 0.33
CA ASN A 9 -3.52 1.53 1.28
C ASN A 9 -3.50 0.35 2.27
N GLY A 10 -2.32 -0.21 2.57
CA GLY A 10 -2.23 -1.41 3.39
C GLY A 10 -0.88 -2.12 3.31
N CYS A 11 -0.78 -3.27 3.98
CA CYS A 11 0.38 -4.17 3.85
C CYS A 11 0.22 -5.11 2.63
N ASN A 12 -0.98 -5.62 2.39
CA ASN A 12 -1.24 -6.47 1.22
C ASN A 12 -2.67 -6.29 0.69
N CYS A 13 -2.85 -5.32 -0.21
CA CYS A 13 -4.14 -5.05 -0.87
C CYS A 13 -4.66 -6.20 -1.75
N PHE A 14 -3.82 -7.18 -2.07
CA PHE A 14 -4.25 -8.42 -2.72
C PHE A 14 -4.94 -9.34 -1.70
N ASP A 15 -4.22 -9.73 -0.63
CA ASP A 15 -4.71 -10.66 0.40
C ASP A 15 -5.83 -10.07 1.28
N ASP A 16 -5.80 -8.76 1.52
CA ASP A 16 -6.79 -8.05 2.34
C ASP A 16 -8.16 -7.94 1.63
N GLY A 17 -8.27 -8.46 0.39
CA GLY A 17 -9.53 -8.57 -0.36
C GLY A 17 -9.98 -7.28 -1.07
N TRP A 18 -9.21 -6.20 -0.94
CA TRP A 18 -9.52 -4.92 -1.60
C TRP A 18 -9.57 -5.09 -3.13
N MET A 19 -8.62 -5.84 -3.70
CA MET A 19 -8.56 -6.07 -5.15
C MET A 19 -9.87 -6.67 -5.69
N ASP A 20 -10.41 -7.66 -5.01
CA ASP A 20 -11.65 -8.31 -5.43
C ASP A 20 -12.87 -7.41 -5.25
N GLN A 21 -12.87 -6.57 -4.21
CA GLN A 21 -13.92 -5.57 -4.03
C GLN A 21 -13.88 -4.52 -5.13
N HIS A 22 -12.71 -3.96 -5.42
CA HIS A 22 -12.55 -2.92 -6.44
C HIS A 22 -12.93 -3.42 -7.84
N ARG A 23 -12.58 -4.67 -8.20
CA ARG A 23 -13.04 -5.27 -9.46
C ARG A 23 -14.55 -5.39 -9.57
N ARG A 24 -15.25 -5.61 -8.46
CA ARG A 24 -16.72 -5.72 -8.44
C ARG A 24 -17.39 -4.35 -8.55
N ASP A 25 -16.89 -3.37 -7.79
CA ASP A 25 -17.53 -2.07 -7.65
C ASP A 25 -17.13 -1.10 -8.78
N HIS A 26 -15.90 -1.26 -9.30
CA HIS A 26 -15.27 -0.36 -10.26
C HIS A 26 -14.59 -1.16 -11.40
N PRO A 27 -15.34 -1.99 -12.15
CA PRO A 27 -14.79 -2.93 -13.14
C PRO A 27 -14.04 -2.26 -14.31
N ASP A 28 -14.28 -0.97 -14.55
CA ASP A 28 -13.68 -0.15 -15.59
C ASP A 28 -12.56 0.77 -15.08
N GLN A 29 -12.26 0.75 -13.78
CA GLN A 29 -11.20 1.56 -13.18
C GLN A 29 -9.91 0.77 -12.98
N PRO A 30 -8.74 1.43 -13.09
CA PRO A 30 -7.48 0.78 -12.78
C PRO A 30 -7.33 0.59 -11.27
N MET A 31 -6.78 -0.54 -10.86
CA MET A 31 -6.44 -0.79 -9.46
C MET A 31 -5.11 -0.14 -9.13
N LEU A 32 -5.12 0.77 -8.15
CA LEU A 32 -3.93 1.52 -7.72
C LEU A 32 -3.65 1.27 -6.23
N PHE A 33 -2.42 0.84 -5.92
CA PHE A 33 -1.95 0.66 -4.54
C PHE A 33 -1.09 1.86 -4.15
N THR A 34 -1.71 2.85 -3.52
CA THR A 34 -1.10 4.16 -3.25
C THR A 34 -0.17 4.16 -2.04
N GLU A 35 -0.35 3.23 -1.10
CA GLU A 35 0.54 3.11 0.05
C GLU A 35 0.78 1.64 0.45
N ASN A 36 1.81 1.03 -0.12
CA ASN A 36 2.33 -0.24 0.36
C ASN A 36 3.20 -0.02 1.60
N TRP A 37 2.66 -0.35 2.77
CA TRP A 37 3.18 0.09 4.06
C TRP A 37 4.44 -0.65 4.51
N GLY A 38 5.38 0.11 5.06
CA GLY A 38 6.30 -0.37 6.09
C GLY A 38 5.67 -0.17 7.47
N TRP A 39 6.38 0.51 8.37
CA TRP A 39 5.78 1.04 9.59
C TRP A 39 6.57 2.24 10.14
N PHE A 40 5.95 3.04 10.99
CA PHE A 40 6.62 4.09 11.75
C PHE A 40 7.04 3.58 13.13
N GLN A 41 7.93 4.30 13.82
CA GLN A 41 8.36 3.95 15.17
C GLN A 41 7.73 4.89 16.21
N PRO A 42 6.81 4.41 17.07
CA PRO A 42 6.32 5.15 18.21
C PRO A 42 7.36 5.23 19.35
N TRP A 43 7.21 6.22 20.23
CA TRP A 43 8.02 6.33 21.45
C TRP A 43 7.82 5.12 22.37
N GLY A 44 8.94 4.57 22.88
CA GLY A 44 8.91 3.45 23.82
C GLY A 44 8.52 2.09 23.22
N GLN A 45 8.32 2.01 21.90
CA GLN A 45 7.97 0.77 21.19
C GLN A 45 9.17 0.23 20.39
N ALA A 46 9.13 -1.06 20.10
CA ALA A 46 10.11 -1.71 19.22
C ALA A 46 9.99 -1.18 17.78
N LEU A 47 11.08 -1.30 17.02
CA LEU A 47 11.11 -0.91 15.62
C LEU A 47 10.19 -1.82 14.79
N GLY A 48 9.23 -1.21 14.09
CA GLY A 48 8.39 -1.92 13.13
C GLY A 48 9.14 -2.16 11.83
N ILE A 49 9.76 -3.34 11.69
CA ILE A 49 10.47 -3.75 10.47
C ILE A 49 9.58 -4.69 9.67
N ARG A 50 9.33 -4.33 8.41
CA ARG A 50 8.78 -5.23 7.40
C ARG A 50 9.92 -5.79 6.55
N THR A 51 9.98 -7.10 6.36
CA THR A 51 11.10 -7.75 5.68
C THR A 51 11.05 -7.47 4.16
N PRO A 52 12.22 -7.43 3.48
CA PRO A 52 12.25 -7.30 2.02
C PRO A 52 11.48 -8.42 1.30
N GLN A 53 11.51 -9.64 1.85
CA GLN A 53 10.79 -10.79 1.30
C GLN A 53 9.28 -10.54 1.31
N ASP A 54 8.71 -10.13 2.44
CA ASP A 54 7.29 -9.84 2.58
C ASP A 54 6.84 -8.66 1.69
N LEU A 55 7.65 -7.59 1.64
CA LEU A 55 7.41 -6.44 0.74
C LEU A 55 7.43 -6.84 -0.73
N SER A 56 8.41 -7.66 -1.14
CA SER A 56 8.54 -8.13 -2.52
C SER A 56 7.42 -9.09 -2.91
N TYR A 57 6.92 -9.89 -1.97
CA TYR A 57 5.80 -10.80 -2.17
C TYR A 57 4.50 -10.03 -2.40
N SER A 58 4.14 -9.11 -1.49
CA SER A 58 2.97 -8.23 -1.63
C SER A 58 2.99 -7.44 -2.95
N ALA A 59 4.15 -6.89 -3.34
CA ALA A 59 4.28 -6.21 -4.62
C ALA A 59 4.14 -7.16 -5.82
N GLY A 60 4.74 -8.35 -5.74
CA GLY A 60 4.68 -9.36 -6.80
C GLY A 60 3.26 -9.86 -7.06
N GLU A 61 2.52 -10.21 -6.00
CA GLU A 61 1.12 -10.62 -6.11
C GLU A 61 0.22 -9.50 -6.61
N TRP A 62 0.43 -8.26 -6.16
CA TRP A 62 -0.32 -7.11 -6.63
C TRP A 62 -0.26 -6.97 -8.16
N PHE A 63 0.94 -7.00 -8.73
CA PHE A 63 1.11 -6.91 -10.18
C PHE A 63 0.65 -8.19 -10.90
N ALA A 64 0.87 -9.37 -10.32
CA ALA A 64 0.36 -10.63 -10.87
C ALA A 64 -1.19 -10.67 -10.92
N GLY A 65 -1.84 -10.03 -9.95
CA GLY A 65 -3.29 -9.81 -9.91
C GLY A 65 -3.78 -8.73 -10.88
N GLY A 66 -2.91 -8.09 -11.66
CA GLY A 66 -3.30 -7.05 -12.62
C GLY A 66 -3.43 -5.65 -12.00
N GLY A 67 -2.82 -5.42 -10.83
CA GLY A 67 -2.61 -4.07 -10.32
C GLY A 67 -1.81 -3.20 -11.30
N ALA A 68 -2.22 -1.95 -11.49
CA ALA A 68 -1.64 -1.06 -12.51
C ALA A 68 -0.56 -0.12 -11.94
N TYR A 69 -0.59 0.13 -10.62
CA TYR A 69 0.30 1.05 -9.93
C TYR A 69 0.57 0.56 -8.51
N LEU A 70 1.79 0.78 -8.03
CA LEU A 70 2.17 0.57 -6.64
C LEU A 70 3.11 1.68 -6.19
N SER A 71 2.89 2.19 -4.98
CA SER A 71 3.77 3.16 -4.32
C SER A 71 4.18 2.66 -2.95
N TYR A 72 5.49 2.70 -2.68
CA TYR A 72 6.05 2.33 -1.38
C TYR A 72 5.89 3.46 -0.39
N TYR A 73 5.16 3.21 0.70
CA TYR A 73 4.97 4.15 1.78
C TYR A 73 5.74 3.67 3.03
N MET A 74 6.99 4.09 3.23
CA MET A 74 7.75 5.12 2.49
C MET A 74 8.94 4.54 1.74
N TRP A 75 9.17 4.99 0.51
CA TRP A 75 10.45 4.78 -0.19
C TRP A 75 11.60 5.53 0.52
N HIS A 76 11.32 6.74 1.00
CA HIS A 76 12.20 7.51 1.87
C HIS A 76 11.36 8.14 3.00
N GLY A 77 11.61 7.74 4.26
CA GLY A 77 10.84 8.23 5.41
C GLY A 77 11.30 9.58 5.96
N GLY A 78 12.61 9.85 5.98
CA GLY A 78 13.15 11.11 6.50
C GLY A 78 13.11 11.22 8.02
N ASN A 79 12.92 12.45 8.52
CA ASN A 79 12.94 12.78 9.95
C ASN A 79 11.81 13.78 10.29
N HIS A 80 11.14 13.59 11.42
CA HIS A 80 10.27 14.61 12.00
C HIS A 80 11.10 15.59 12.84
N TYR A 81 11.37 16.78 12.29
CA TYR A 81 12.11 17.83 12.98
C TYR A 81 11.20 18.73 13.80
N GLY A 82 11.75 19.37 14.85
CA GLY A 82 11.00 20.34 15.63
C GLY A 82 9.88 19.70 16.45
N ARG A 83 8.68 20.28 16.40
CA ARG A 83 7.56 19.95 17.30
C ARG A 83 6.17 20.11 16.68
N THR A 84 6.07 20.18 15.36
CA THR A 84 4.82 20.35 14.59
C THR A 84 4.90 19.57 13.30
#